data_AF-A0A1U7DEH2-F1
#
_entry.id   AF-A0A1U7DEH2-F1
#
_cell.length_a   1.000
_cell.length_b   1.000
_cell.length_c   1.000
_cell.angle_alpha   90.00
_cell.angle_beta   90.00
_cell.angle_gamma   90.00
#
_symmetry.space_group_name_H-M   'P 1'
#
loop_
_entity.id
_entity.type
_entity.pdbx_description
1 polymer ?
#
loop_
_entity_poly.entity_id
_entity_poly.type
_entity_poly.pdbx_seq_one_letter_code
_entity_poly.pdbx_strand_id
1 'polypeptide(L)'
;MAEAEGIALNVVMEVEAVNLKRELMESRRAFSIVPFGLFSDDIANGRFAIRPIVSPRITRTLCLVNRCNGRHGAHKELVTILLKILSDKIGTQLNWHTGDPA
;
A
#
# COMPACT_ATOMS: atom_id res chain seq x y z
N MET A 1 15.09 -7.15 -1.05
CA MET A 1 13.86 -7.99 -1.04
C MET A 1 13.76 -8.83 -2.30
N ALA A 2 13.74 -8.28 -3.52
CA ALA A 2 13.68 -9.11 -4.75
C ALA A 2 14.90 -10.05 -4.92
N GLU A 3 16.10 -9.57 -4.62
CA GLU A 3 17.33 -10.38 -4.68
C GLU A 3 17.33 -11.57 -3.73
N ALA A 4 16.74 -11.42 -2.54
CA ALA A 4 16.61 -12.51 -1.55
C ALA A 4 15.70 -13.64 -2.06
N GLU A 5 14.83 -13.34 -3.02
CA GLU A 5 13.94 -14.28 -3.72
C GLU A 5 14.54 -14.74 -5.05
N GLY A 6 15.80 -14.41 -5.35
CA GLY A 6 16.48 -14.75 -6.61
C GLY A 6 15.94 -13.99 -7.83
N ILE A 7 15.21 -12.90 -7.64
CA ILE A 7 14.60 -12.11 -8.72
C ILE A 7 15.46 -10.88 -9.03
N ALA A 8 15.93 -10.79 -10.27
CA ALA A 8 16.58 -9.59 -10.79
C ALA A 8 15.53 -8.62 -11.37
N LEU A 9 15.44 -7.42 -10.81
CA LEU A 9 14.57 -6.36 -11.32
C LEU A 9 15.32 -5.49 -12.32
N ASN A 10 14.72 -5.25 -13.49
CA ASN A 10 15.21 -4.24 -14.43
C ASN A 10 14.66 -2.86 -14.03
N VAL A 11 15.28 -2.24 -13.02
CA VAL A 11 14.87 -0.92 -12.53
C VAL A 11 15.45 0.15 -13.46
N VAL A 12 14.59 0.73 -14.31
CA VAL A 12 14.99 1.77 -15.28
C VAL A 12 15.10 3.15 -14.63
N MET A 13 14.33 3.38 -13.56
CA MET A 13 14.43 4.59 -12.75
C MET A 13 13.90 4.38 -11.34
N GLU A 14 14.45 5.14 -10.39
CA GLU A 14 13.96 5.21 -9.02
C GLU A 14 13.32 6.57 -8.77
N VAL A 15 12.08 6.55 -8.27
CA VAL A 15 11.28 7.76 -8.04
C VAL A 15 10.48 7.58 -6.75
N GLU A 16 10.56 8.55 -5.85
CA GLU A 16 9.81 8.50 -4.59
C GLU A 16 8.40 9.06 -4.73
N ALA A 17 8.26 10.21 -5.40
CA ALA A 17 6.99 10.93 -5.50
C ALA A 17 5.93 10.14 -6.30
N VAL A 18 4.77 9.92 -5.69
CA VAL A 18 3.66 9.14 -6.28
C VAL A 18 3.13 9.79 -7.55
N ASN A 19 2.97 11.12 -7.55
CA ASN A 19 2.46 11.85 -8.73
C ASN A 19 3.42 11.73 -9.91
N LEU A 20 4.73 11.84 -9.66
CA LEU A 20 5.72 11.67 -10.70
C LEU A 20 5.74 10.22 -11.23
N LYS A 21 5.58 9.22 -10.36
CA LYS A 21 5.40 7.82 -10.81
C LYS A 21 4.19 7.67 -11.74
N ARG A 22 3.07 8.33 -11.43
CA ARG A 22 1.87 8.32 -12.28
C ARG A 22 2.16 8.87 -13.67
N GLU A 23 2.74 10.07 -13.73
CA GLU A 23 3.10 10.73 -14.99
C GLU A 23 4.08 9.90 -15.82
N LEU A 24 5.03 9.24 -15.17
CA LEU A 24 6.02 8.40 -15.84
C LEU A 24 5.43 7.11 -16.41
N MET A 25 4.48 6.48 -15.70
CA MET A 25 3.78 5.30 -16.21
C MET A 25 2.85 5.63 -17.39
N GLU A 26 2.32 6.85 -17.45
CA GLU A 26 1.48 7.31 -18.55
C GLU A 26 2.31 7.74 -19.77
N SER A 27 3.35 8.53 -19.54
CA SER A 27 4.18 9.12 -20.59
C SER A 27 5.20 8.15 -21.18
N ARG A 28 5.63 7.15 -20.41
CA ARG A 28 6.56 6.12 -20.85
C ARG A 28 5.85 4.78 -20.70
N ARG A 29 5.97 3.89 -21.69
CA ARG A 29 5.47 2.51 -21.62
C ARG A 29 6.19 1.72 -20.52
N ALA A 30 5.86 2.01 -19.28
CA ALA A 30 6.52 1.57 -18.07
C ALA A 30 5.49 1.01 -17.10
N PHE A 31 5.97 0.25 -16.13
CA PHE A 31 5.17 -0.31 -15.05
C PHE A 31 5.89 -0.07 -13.73
N SER A 32 5.14 -0.11 -12.63
CA SER A 32 5.70 0.06 -11.28
C SER A 32 5.04 -0.89 -10.30
N ILE A 33 5.79 -1.26 -9.26
CA ILE A 33 5.26 -1.98 -8.10
C ILE A 33 4.84 -0.94 -7.06
N VAL A 34 3.56 -0.92 -6.70
CA VAL A 34 2.97 0.10 -5.81
C VAL A 34 2.02 -0.54 -4.78
N PRO A 35 1.86 0.04 -3.58
CA PRO A 35 0.71 -0.29 -2.74
C PRO A 35 -0.60 0.04 -3.48
N PHE A 36 -1.54 -0.90 -3.50
CA PHE A 36 -2.82 -0.77 -4.22
C PHE A 36 -3.53 0.56 -3.92
N GLY A 37 -3.64 0.92 -2.63
CA GLY A 37 -4.39 2.10 -2.19
C GLY A 37 -3.84 3.44 -2.69
N LEU A 38 -2.61 3.50 -3.22
CA LEU A 38 -2.07 4.73 -3.82
C LEU A 38 -2.63 5.02 -5.22
N PHE A 39 -3.20 4.01 -5.88
CA PHE A 39 -3.68 4.08 -7.26
C PHE A 39 -5.11 3.52 -7.40
N SER A 40 -5.82 3.30 -6.30
CA SER A 40 -7.15 2.66 -6.31
C SER A 40 -8.13 3.39 -7.24
N ASP A 41 -8.12 4.72 -7.19
CA ASP A 41 -9.04 5.54 -7.98
C ASP A 41 -8.67 5.52 -9.46
N ASP A 42 -7.37 5.58 -9.78
CA ASP A 42 -6.90 5.49 -11.17
C ASP A 42 -7.22 4.12 -11.78
N ILE A 43 -7.10 3.04 -11.00
CA ILE A 43 -7.46 1.68 -11.41
C ILE A 43 -8.98 1.56 -11.59
N ALA A 44 -9.76 2.06 -10.62
CA ALA A 44 -11.22 2.02 -10.68
C ALA A 44 -11.77 2.79 -11.89
N ASN A 45 -11.11 3.89 -12.27
CA ASN A 45 -11.44 4.68 -13.44
C ASN A 45 -10.83 4.14 -14.74
N GLY A 46 -10.17 2.98 -14.71
CA GLY A 46 -9.61 2.33 -15.90
C GLY A 46 -8.37 2.99 -16.49
N ARG A 47 -7.73 3.94 -15.78
CA ARG A 47 -6.49 4.59 -16.22
C ARG A 47 -5.30 3.63 -16.19
N PHE A 48 -5.26 2.73 -15.21
CA PHE A 48 -4.23 1.71 -15.10
C PHE A 48 -4.82 0.32 -14.96
N ALA A 49 -4.14 -0.64 -15.57
CA ALA A 49 -4.32 -2.05 -15.26
C ALA A 49 -3.45 -2.44 -14.06
N ILE A 50 -3.91 -3.42 -13.29
CA ILE A 50 -3.17 -3.95 -12.13
C ILE A 50 -3.06 -5.47 -12.19
N ARG A 51 -1.95 -5.98 -11.67
CA ARG A 51 -1.75 -7.39 -11.38
C ARG A 51 -1.21 -7.58 -9.95
N PRO A 52 -1.90 -8.32 -9.07
CA PRO A 52 -1.37 -8.65 -7.75
C PRO A 52 -0.08 -9.47 -7.84
N ILE A 53 0.87 -9.21 -6.95
CA ILE A 53 2.05 -10.04 -6.77
C ILE A 53 1.67 -11.17 -5.79
N VAL A 54 1.50 -12.37 -6.34
CA VAL A 54 1.06 -13.55 -5.56
C VAL A 54 2.25 -14.32 -4.98
N SER A 55 3.35 -14.41 -5.74
CA SER A 55 4.59 -15.08 -5.35
C SER A 55 5.80 -14.30 -5.90
N PRO A 56 6.76 -13.90 -5.05
CA PRO A 56 6.71 -13.95 -3.59
C PRO A 56 5.62 -13.01 -3.05
N ARG A 57 4.92 -13.40 -1.98
CA ARG A 57 3.89 -12.55 -1.39
C ARG A 57 4.55 -11.33 -0.74
N ILE A 58 4.16 -10.13 -1.16
CA ILE A 58 4.65 -8.88 -0.58
C ILE A 58 3.58 -8.30 0.34
N THR A 59 3.90 -8.14 1.63
CA THR A 59 3.02 -7.50 2.62
C THR A 59 3.63 -6.18 3.09
N ARG A 60 2.78 -5.28 3.59
CA ARG A 60 3.18 -4.04 4.24
C ARG A 60 2.36 -3.85 5.50
N THR A 61 3.01 -3.44 6.58
CA THR A 61 2.35 -3.10 7.83
C THR A 61 2.21 -1.59 7.91
N LEU A 62 0.98 -1.11 8.04
CA LEU A 62 0.71 0.28 8.39
C LEU A 62 0.68 0.40 9.92
N CYS A 63 1.58 1.21 10.48
CA CYS A 63 1.70 1.38 11.92
C CYS A 63 1.17 2.75 12.35
N LEU A 64 0.35 2.77 13.40
CA LEU A 64 0.08 3.99 14.16
C LEU A 64 1.14 4.11 15.25
N VAL A 65 1.96 5.16 15.20
CA VAL A 65 3.03 5.40 16.17
C VAL A 65 2.68 6.61 17.03
N ASN A 66 2.86 6.49 18.34
CA ASN A 66 2.67 7.58 19.29
C ASN A 66 3.81 7.61 20.31
N ARG A 67 4.04 8.79 20.91
CA ARG A 67 4.97 8.94 22.03
C ARG A 67 4.40 8.27 23.27
N CYS A 68 5.22 7.51 23.99
CA CYS A 68 4.84 6.81 25.23
C CYS A 68 4.28 7.75 26.32
N ASN A 69 4.61 9.04 26.27
CA ASN A 69 4.27 10.02 27.29
C ASN A 69 3.12 10.98 26.85
N GLY A 70 2.50 10.71 25.70
CA GLY A 70 1.38 11.52 25.19
C GLY A 70 0.08 11.27 25.96
N ARG A 71 -0.86 12.22 25.87
CA ARG A 71 -2.23 12.06 26.42
C ARG A 71 -2.88 10.78 25.86
N HIS A 72 -3.02 9.75 26.70
CA HIS A 72 -3.54 8.43 26.34
C HIS A 72 -4.97 8.46 25.76
N GLY A 73 -5.77 9.49 26.09
CA GLY A 73 -7.15 9.62 25.60
C GLY A 73 -7.28 9.73 24.09
N ALA A 74 -6.48 10.60 23.46
CA ALA A 74 -6.56 10.85 22.01
C ALA A 74 -6.12 9.63 21.18
N HIS A 75 -5.18 8.81 21.70
CA HIS A 75 -4.74 7.59 21.02
C HIS A 75 -5.87 6.57 20.92
N LYS A 76 -6.59 6.33 22.02
CA LYS A 76 -7.68 5.35 22.05
C LYS A 76 -8.81 5.77 21.11
N GLU A 77 -9.13 7.05 21.06
CA GLU A 77 -10.13 7.61 20.13
C GLU A 77 -9.68 7.43 18.66
N LEU A 78 -8.44 7.79 18.33
CA LEU A 78 -7.89 7.62 16.98
C LEU A 78 -7.90 6.16 16.53
N VAL A 79 -7.47 5.23 17.39
CA VAL A 79 -7.53 3.79 17.10
C VAL A 79 -8.96 3.34 16.84
N THR A 80 -9.92 3.80 17.65
CA THR A 80 -11.33 3.46 17.49
C THR A 80 -11.89 3.95 16.16
N ILE A 81 -11.58 5.19 15.77
CA ILE A 81 -11.99 5.78 14.50
C ILE A 81 -11.35 5.02 13.33
N LEU A 82 -10.04 4.76 13.41
CA LEU A 82 -9.32 4.03 12.37
C LEU A 82 -9.89 2.62 12.19
N LEU A 83 -10.10 1.87 13.27
CA LEU A 83 -10.68 0.53 13.20
C LEU A 83 -12.07 0.53 12.55
N LYS A 84 -12.90 1.56 12.81
CA LYS A 84 -14.20 1.72 12.15
C LYS A 84 -14.07 2.01 10.65
N ILE A 85 -13.19 2.94 10.27
CA ILE A 85 -12.93 3.23 8.85
C ILE A 85 -12.40 1.99 8.13
N LEU A 86 -11.51 1.25 8.79
CA LEU A 86 -10.94 0.02 8.28
C LEU A 86 -12.05 -1.03 8.13
N SER A 87 -12.89 -1.29 9.14
CA SER A 87 -13.98 -2.27 9.00
C SER A 87 -14.93 -1.96 7.84
N ASP A 88 -15.21 -0.67 7.62
CA ASP A 88 -16.13 -0.23 6.56
C ASP A 88 -15.51 -0.36 5.15
N LYS A 89 -14.20 -0.08 5.00
CA LYS A 89 -13.50 -0.12 3.69
C LYS A 89 -12.83 -1.46 3.36
N ILE A 90 -12.38 -2.20 4.36
CA ILE A 90 -11.51 -3.37 4.19
C ILE A 90 -12.30 -4.65 3.95
N GLY A 91 -13.49 -4.79 4.55
CA GLY A 91 -14.32 -5.98 4.36
C GLY A 91 -14.82 -6.21 2.93
N THR A 92 -14.77 -5.18 2.08
CA THR A 92 -15.44 -5.18 0.77
C THR A 92 -14.53 -4.96 -0.44
N GLN A 93 -13.36 -4.33 -0.30
CA GLN A 93 -12.57 -3.89 -1.47
C GLN A 93 -11.11 -4.36 -1.55
N LEU A 94 -10.51 -4.90 -0.47
CA LEU A 94 -9.04 -4.95 -0.38
C LEU A 94 -8.39 -6.32 -0.11
N ASN A 95 -9.13 -7.43 0.04
CA ASN A 95 -8.54 -8.75 0.40
C ASN A 95 -7.49 -8.64 1.53
N TRP A 96 -7.78 -7.81 2.53
CA TRP A 96 -6.88 -7.61 3.65
C TRP A 96 -6.86 -8.88 4.50
N HIS A 97 -5.67 -9.42 4.69
CA HIS A 97 -5.47 -10.49 5.65
C HIS A 97 -5.31 -9.85 7.02
N THR A 98 -6.18 -10.19 7.96
CA THR A 98 -5.89 -10.03 9.39
C THR A 98 -4.54 -10.70 9.63
N GLY A 99 -3.51 -9.90 9.89
CA GLY A 99 -2.19 -10.45 10.17
C GLY A 99 -2.31 -11.42 11.34
N ASP A 100 -1.70 -12.60 11.20
CA ASP A 100 -1.54 -13.50 12.34
C ASP A 100 -0.81 -12.74 13.46
N PRO A 101 -1.29 -12.83 14.71
CA PRO A 101 -0.57 -12.26 15.83
C PRO A 101 0.78 -12.97 15.93
N ALA A 102 1.86 -12.18 15.88
CA ALA A 102 3.21 -12.62 16.21
C ALA A 102 3.34 -13.01 17.69
#